data_AF-A0A6C0IQR1-F1
#
_entry.id   AF-A0A6C0IQR1-F1
#
_cell.length_a   1.000
_cell.length_b   1.000
_cell.length_c   1.000
_cell.angle_alpha   90.00
_cell.angle_beta   90.00
_cell.angle_gamma   90.00
#
_symmetry.space_group_name_H-M   'P 1'
#
loop_
_entity.id
_entity.type
_entity.pdbx_description
1 polymer ?
#
loop_
_entity_poly.entity_id
_entity_poly.type
_entity_poly.pdbx_seq_one_letter_code
_entity_poly.pdbx_strand_id
1 'polypeptide(L)'
;MSSVSYVEDMPAQMAYEKPCVYFTNSNLVLKDDSHLENVDFSLRITTLPRDYSDEQGATKLFNEVLQIGKVSKIVIVEKSFYNRRLSKNTTTHSATVDFEYWNNNTATAQLRDYLTGNQNAKISIVANDQLYWENGEPMTHLSISKGHSSTQSLIGISKQNEENNQLELSDNDWKSLYIPFISSNMLIGTPEGSTSRFIPLVKDYLETTLRLGKVSRVDFVDRELENGSRGKALFIHFEHWYENDYTKSFRNMLDTTGHYRFKGEYNNGVFCKLYAMNEDGDKVPGYIVFKINHKPIPEVENEVNVHQLSAANVFLTEELEKMTKTVEELQKELEKYKNMETSA
;
A
#
# COMPACT_ATOMS: atom_id res chain seq x y z
N MET A 1 27.82 12.06 45.99
CA MET A 1 26.57 12.68 45.48
C MET A 1 26.88 13.26 44.13
N SER A 2 26.54 12.53 43.07
CA SER A 2 26.74 12.93 41.67
C SER A 2 25.39 13.29 41.09
N SER A 3 25.19 14.59 40.84
CA SER A 3 23.99 15.17 40.25
C SER A 3 23.90 14.79 38.76
N VAL A 4 22.92 13.97 38.42
CA VAL A 4 22.51 13.73 37.03
C VAL A 4 21.61 14.89 36.63
N SER A 5 22.09 15.73 35.71
CA SER A 5 21.31 16.77 35.06
C SER A 5 20.27 16.14 34.15
N TYR A 6 19.00 16.20 34.55
CA TYR A 6 17.89 16.00 33.64
C TYR A 6 17.92 17.13 32.61
N VAL A 7 18.24 16.79 31.36
CA VAL A 7 17.87 17.64 30.23
C VAL A 7 16.35 17.51 30.14
N GLU A 8 15.64 18.57 30.51
CA GLU A 8 14.21 18.71 30.23
C GLU A 8 14.03 18.61 28.72
N ASP A 9 13.52 17.47 28.25
CA ASP A 9 12.91 17.35 26.92
C ASP A 9 11.75 18.35 26.86
N MET A 10 12.02 19.55 26.38
CA MET A 10 10.97 20.45 25.96
C MET A 10 10.17 19.72 24.87
N PRO A 11 8.85 19.55 25.02
CA PRO A 11 8.04 19.03 23.94
C PRO A 11 8.14 20.04 22.81
N ALA A 12 8.78 19.64 21.71
CA ALA A 12 8.73 20.40 20.47
C ALA A 12 7.25 20.48 20.03
N GLN A 13 6.57 21.56 20.43
CA GLN A 13 5.35 22.04 19.81
C GLN A 13 5.69 22.42 18.37
N MET A 14 5.77 21.43 17.49
CA MET A 14 5.52 21.62 16.07
C MET A 14 4.17 20.99 15.79
N ALA A 15 3.10 21.68 16.19
CA ALA A 15 1.83 21.53 15.50
C ALA A 15 2.10 22.02 14.07
N TYR A 16 2.36 21.08 13.15
CA TYR A 16 2.30 21.38 11.72
C TYR A 16 0.87 21.87 11.43
N GLU A 17 0.66 23.18 11.38
CA GLU A 17 -0.59 23.74 10.89
C GLU A 17 -0.73 23.30 9.44
N LYS A 18 -1.73 22.45 9.18
CA LYS A 18 -2.05 22.03 7.81
C LYS A 18 -2.43 23.27 7.02
N PRO A 19 -1.85 23.51 5.84
CA PRO A 19 -2.23 24.64 4.99
C PRO A 19 -3.75 24.63 4.76
N CYS A 20 -4.38 25.78 4.92
CA CYS A 20 -5.83 25.94 4.79
C CYS A 20 -6.12 26.99 3.71
N VAL A 21 -7.07 26.68 2.82
CA VAL A 21 -7.53 27.58 1.76
C VAL A 21 -9.03 27.76 1.87
N TYR A 22 -9.47 29.01 1.85
CA TYR A 22 -10.87 29.39 2.01
C TYR A 22 -11.49 29.70 0.66
N PHE A 23 -12.45 28.89 0.26
CA PHE A 23 -13.24 29.04 -0.96
C PHE A 23 -14.55 29.78 -0.63
N THR A 24 -14.41 31.03 -0.17
CA THR A 24 -15.51 31.93 0.17
C THR A 24 -15.89 32.80 -1.03
N ASN A 25 -17.10 33.37 -1.04
CA ASN A 25 -17.56 34.25 -2.12
C ASN A 25 -16.56 35.37 -2.48
N SER A 26 -15.85 35.94 -1.49
CA SER A 26 -14.83 36.97 -1.73
C SER A 26 -13.56 36.43 -2.41
N ASN A 27 -13.20 35.17 -2.16
CA ASN A 27 -12.00 34.55 -2.73
C ASN A 27 -12.26 33.87 -4.09
N LEU A 28 -13.53 33.65 -4.44
CA LEU A 28 -13.98 33.06 -5.70
C LEU A 28 -14.16 34.07 -6.84
N VAL A 29 -14.09 35.37 -6.54
CA VAL A 29 -14.18 36.43 -7.56
C VAL A 29 -13.05 36.26 -8.59
N LEU A 30 -13.43 36.11 -9.85
CA LEU A 30 -12.49 36.05 -10.97
C LEU A 30 -11.72 37.37 -11.04
N LYS A 31 -10.40 37.28 -11.12
CA LYS A 31 -9.52 38.45 -11.28
C LYS A 31 -9.60 39.00 -12.71
N ASP A 32 -9.72 38.10 -13.68
CA ASP A 32 -9.88 38.36 -15.10
C ASP A 32 -10.42 37.10 -15.79
N ASP A 33 -10.65 37.16 -17.11
CA ASP A 33 -11.09 36.02 -17.92
C ASP A 33 -9.95 35.04 -18.25
N SER A 34 -8.74 35.25 -17.71
CA SER A 34 -7.62 34.33 -17.93
C SER A 34 -7.72 33.11 -17.01
N HIS A 35 -6.99 32.06 -17.39
CA HIS A 35 -6.87 30.84 -16.60
C HIS A 35 -5.50 30.81 -15.93
N LEU A 36 -5.41 30.10 -14.80
CA LEU A 36 -4.10 29.88 -14.19
C LEU A 36 -3.25 29.01 -15.10
N GLU A 37 -2.14 29.58 -15.57
CA GLU A 37 -1.12 28.84 -16.32
C GLU A 37 -0.34 27.87 -15.41
N ASN A 38 0.26 26.85 -16.03
CA ASN A 38 1.16 25.88 -15.37
C ASN A 38 0.52 25.05 -14.26
N VAL A 39 -0.75 24.64 -14.43
CA VAL A 39 -1.38 23.62 -13.59
C VAL A 39 -1.41 22.29 -14.36
N ASP A 40 -0.35 21.50 -14.23
CA ASP A 40 -0.14 20.24 -14.96
C ASP A 40 -0.40 18.99 -14.11
N PHE A 41 -1.14 19.16 -13.01
CA PHE A 41 -1.39 18.09 -12.04
C PHE A 41 -2.86 17.92 -11.70
N SER A 42 -3.20 16.71 -11.29
CA SER A 42 -4.55 16.35 -10.84
C SER A 42 -4.75 16.70 -9.36
N LEU A 43 -5.99 16.80 -8.92
CA LEU A 43 -6.32 16.91 -7.49
C LEU A 43 -6.74 15.55 -6.95
N ARG A 44 -6.13 15.15 -5.83
CA ARG A 44 -6.55 13.96 -5.09
C ARG A 44 -7.32 14.37 -3.84
N ILE A 45 -8.51 13.82 -3.69
CA ILE A 45 -9.44 14.07 -2.60
C ILE A 45 -9.53 12.85 -1.71
N THR A 46 -9.32 13.07 -0.41
CA THR A 46 -9.28 11.97 0.57
C THR A 46 -10.65 11.35 0.77
N THR A 47 -11.68 12.18 0.90
CA THR A 47 -13.08 11.75 1.07
C THR A 47 -13.99 12.84 0.52
N LEU A 48 -14.84 12.48 -0.42
CA LEU A 48 -15.86 13.34 -0.99
C LEU A 48 -16.99 13.53 0.02
N PRO A 49 -17.65 14.71 0.00
CA PRO A 49 -18.88 14.90 0.78
C PRO A 49 -20.02 14.03 0.23
N ARG A 50 -20.97 13.72 1.10
CA ARG A 50 -22.07 12.77 0.85
C ARG A 50 -22.80 13.01 -0.47
N ASP A 51 -23.16 14.27 -0.74
CA ASP A 51 -23.97 14.66 -1.91
C ASP A 51 -23.14 14.79 -3.21
N TYR A 52 -21.83 14.50 -3.13
CA TYR A 52 -20.89 14.61 -4.24
C TYR A 52 -20.07 13.33 -4.41
N SER A 53 -20.64 12.19 -4.03
CA SER A 53 -20.00 10.86 -4.00
C SER A 53 -19.97 10.14 -5.36
N ASP A 54 -20.68 10.65 -6.37
CA ASP A 54 -20.67 10.16 -7.75
C ASP A 54 -19.99 11.16 -8.71
N GLU A 55 -19.80 10.77 -9.98
CA GLU A 55 -19.09 11.57 -10.97
C GLU A 55 -19.79 12.91 -11.27
N GLN A 56 -21.12 12.90 -11.34
CA GLN A 56 -21.91 14.10 -11.62
C GLN A 56 -21.85 15.09 -10.46
N GLY A 57 -22.02 14.60 -9.23
CA GLY A 57 -21.90 15.37 -8.01
C GLY A 57 -20.48 15.90 -7.83
N ALA A 58 -19.45 15.06 -7.96
CA ALA A 58 -18.07 15.50 -7.89
C ALA A 58 -17.78 16.60 -8.93
N THR A 59 -18.25 16.44 -10.17
CA THR A 59 -18.11 17.48 -11.22
C THR A 59 -18.74 18.79 -10.78
N LYS A 60 -19.96 18.75 -10.21
CA LYS A 60 -20.64 19.93 -9.67
C LYS A 60 -19.86 20.57 -8.52
N LEU A 61 -19.31 19.77 -7.60
CA LEU A 61 -18.49 20.26 -6.48
C LEU A 61 -17.30 21.09 -6.97
N PHE A 62 -16.55 20.59 -7.96
CA PHE A 62 -15.34 21.28 -8.43
C PHE A 62 -15.63 22.43 -9.41
N ASN A 63 -16.65 22.31 -10.26
CA ASN A 63 -17.01 23.35 -11.23
C ASN A 63 -17.82 24.50 -10.61
N GLU A 64 -18.82 24.19 -9.78
CA GLU A 64 -19.84 25.16 -9.36
C GLU A 64 -19.67 25.62 -7.91
N VAL A 65 -19.38 24.70 -6.99
CA VAL A 65 -19.32 25.00 -5.54
C VAL A 65 -17.95 25.55 -5.16
N LEU A 66 -16.88 24.85 -5.51
CA LEU A 66 -15.52 25.28 -5.27
C LEU A 66 -14.99 26.17 -6.40
N GLN A 67 -15.63 26.17 -7.57
CA GLN A 67 -15.23 26.97 -8.73
C GLN A 67 -13.72 26.92 -9.01
N ILE A 68 -13.13 25.72 -8.87
CA ILE A 68 -11.69 25.53 -9.05
C ILE A 68 -11.33 25.68 -10.52
N GLY A 69 -12.17 25.16 -11.40
CA GLY A 69 -11.94 25.16 -12.83
C GLY A 69 -12.88 24.19 -13.52
N LYS A 70 -12.70 24.00 -14.83
CA LYS A 70 -13.47 23.03 -15.60
C LYS A 70 -12.83 21.66 -15.49
N VAL A 71 -13.56 20.72 -14.90
CA VAL A 71 -13.15 19.32 -14.79
C VAL A 71 -13.09 18.65 -16.18
N SER A 72 -12.02 17.92 -16.45
CA SER A 72 -11.86 17.10 -17.66
C SER A 72 -12.14 15.62 -17.42
N LYS A 73 -11.76 15.09 -16.24
CA LYS A 73 -11.94 13.69 -15.88
C LYS A 73 -12.02 13.51 -14.37
N ILE A 74 -12.89 12.62 -13.92
CA ILE A 74 -12.98 12.20 -12.52
C ILE A 74 -12.83 10.68 -12.43
N VAL A 75 -12.06 10.23 -11.43
CA VAL A 75 -11.97 8.81 -11.06
C VAL A 75 -12.30 8.68 -9.59
N ILE A 76 -13.39 8.01 -9.26
CA ILE A 76 -13.84 7.75 -7.89
C ILE A 76 -13.50 6.33 -7.48
N VAL A 77 -12.97 6.17 -6.28
CA VAL A 77 -12.72 4.87 -5.65
C VAL A 77 -13.45 4.81 -4.33
N GLU A 78 -14.33 3.83 -4.24
CA GLU A 78 -15.03 3.46 -3.03
C GLU A 78 -14.11 2.69 -2.08
N LYS A 79 -14.12 3.06 -0.80
CA LYS A 79 -13.42 2.35 0.27
C LYS A 79 -14.38 2.10 1.42
N SER A 80 -14.66 0.83 1.68
CA SER A 80 -15.39 0.39 2.87
C SER A 80 -14.40 0.01 3.98
N PHE A 81 -14.63 0.52 5.18
CA PHE A 81 -13.86 0.15 6.36
C PHE A 81 -14.75 0.13 7.61
N TYR A 82 -14.35 -0.65 8.60
CA TYR A 82 -15.03 -0.65 9.89
C TYR A 82 -14.62 0.58 10.70
N ASN A 83 -15.56 1.52 10.91
CA ASN A 83 -15.32 2.68 11.75
C ASN A 83 -15.56 2.30 13.21
N ARG A 84 -14.48 2.12 13.97
CA ARG A 84 -14.54 1.73 15.39
C ARG A 84 -15.27 2.76 16.27
N ARG A 85 -15.14 4.06 15.98
CA ARG A 85 -15.82 5.12 16.74
C ARG A 85 -17.34 5.02 16.62
N LEU A 86 -17.81 4.64 15.42
CA LEU A 86 -19.23 4.51 15.09
C LEU A 86 -19.75 3.07 15.20
N SER A 87 -18.89 2.11 15.54
CA SER A 87 -19.16 0.67 15.57
C SER A 87 -19.89 0.14 14.32
N LYS A 88 -19.62 0.72 13.15
CA LYS A 88 -20.33 0.42 11.90
C LYS A 88 -19.38 0.43 10.70
N ASN A 89 -19.65 -0.42 9.72
CA ASN A 89 -19.03 -0.32 8.40
C ASN A 89 -19.41 1.02 7.76
N THR A 90 -18.39 1.81 7.42
CA THR A 90 -18.52 3.10 6.76
C THR A 90 -17.91 2.98 5.37
N THR A 91 -18.66 3.42 4.38
CA THR A 91 -18.18 3.56 3.01
C THR A 91 -17.79 5.02 2.80
N THR A 92 -16.64 5.24 2.16
CA THR A 92 -16.17 6.57 1.80
C THR A 92 -15.74 6.58 0.34
N HIS A 93 -15.95 7.72 -0.32
CA HIS A 93 -15.61 7.90 -1.73
C HIS A 93 -14.39 8.80 -1.82
N SER A 94 -13.28 8.28 -2.33
CA SER A 94 -12.08 9.07 -2.66
C SER A 94 -12.08 9.41 -4.14
N ALA A 95 -11.48 10.52 -4.55
CA ALA A 95 -11.48 10.93 -5.95
C ALA A 95 -10.14 11.47 -6.44
N THR A 96 -9.86 11.26 -7.73
CA THR A 96 -8.85 12.00 -8.50
C THR A 96 -9.56 12.81 -9.57
N VAL A 97 -9.21 14.08 -9.69
CA VAL A 97 -9.88 15.05 -10.56
C VAL A 97 -8.84 15.74 -11.42
N ASP A 98 -8.97 15.58 -12.73
CA ASP A 98 -8.22 16.33 -13.73
C ASP A 98 -9.05 17.52 -14.20
N PHE A 99 -8.37 18.60 -14.60
CA PHE A 99 -9.00 19.83 -15.06
C PHE A 99 -8.53 20.16 -16.48
N GLU A 100 -9.43 20.70 -17.30
CA GLU A 100 -9.06 21.35 -18.56
C GLU A 100 -8.31 22.66 -18.30
N TYR A 101 -8.78 23.42 -17.30
CA TYR A 101 -8.16 24.66 -16.84
C TYR A 101 -8.60 24.97 -15.41
N TRP A 102 -7.84 25.81 -14.72
CA TRP A 102 -8.19 26.38 -13.42
C TRP A 102 -8.61 27.84 -13.57
N ASN A 103 -9.64 28.25 -12.84
CA ASN A 103 -10.11 29.63 -12.80
C ASN A 103 -9.05 30.53 -12.16
N ASN A 104 -8.88 31.75 -12.65
CA ASN A 104 -7.99 32.74 -12.01
C ASN A 104 -8.72 33.52 -10.91
N ASN A 105 -8.81 32.93 -9.72
CA ASN A 105 -9.32 33.58 -8.52
C ASN A 105 -8.30 33.44 -7.37
N THR A 106 -8.59 34.09 -6.24
CA THR A 106 -7.67 34.10 -5.09
C THR A 106 -7.54 32.72 -4.45
N ALA A 107 -8.64 31.97 -4.31
CA ALA A 107 -8.63 30.64 -3.69
C ALA A 107 -7.83 29.63 -4.53
N THR A 108 -8.04 29.60 -5.84
CA THR A 108 -7.35 28.68 -6.75
C THR A 108 -5.86 29.01 -6.89
N ALA A 109 -5.49 30.30 -6.91
CA ALA A 109 -4.10 30.72 -6.91
C ALA A 109 -3.38 30.28 -5.63
N GLN A 110 -3.98 30.50 -4.46
CA GLN A 110 -3.45 30.03 -3.17
C GLN A 110 -3.32 28.50 -3.12
N LEU A 111 -4.36 27.79 -3.57
CA LEU A 111 -4.33 26.33 -3.65
C LEU A 111 -3.18 25.84 -4.52
N ARG A 112 -3.01 26.41 -5.71
CA ARG A 112 -1.91 26.09 -6.62
C ARG A 112 -0.55 26.37 -5.98
N ASP A 113 -0.38 27.52 -5.35
CA ASP A 113 0.90 27.92 -4.75
C ASP A 113 1.31 26.97 -3.62
N TYR A 114 0.36 26.53 -2.79
CA TYR A 114 0.62 25.51 -1.77
C TYR A 114 0.98 24.15 -2.37
N LEU A 115 0.27 23.70 -3.42
CA LEU A 115 0.51 22.39 -4.06
C LEU A 115 1.80 22.36 -4.89
N THR A 116 2.22 23.48 -5.45
CA THR A 116 3.48 23.61 -6.19
C THR A 116 4.68 23.72 -5.26
N GLY A 117 4.55 24.47 -4.16
CA GLY A 117 5.59 24.62 -3.15
C GLY A 117 5.85 23.36 -2.31
N ASN A 118 4.86 22.48 -2.16
CA ASN A 118 5.02 21.24 -1.40
C ASN A 118 4.22 20.09 -2.03
N GLN A 119 4.94 19.20 -2.73
CA GLN A 119 4.37 18.07 -3.48
C GLN A 119 3.54 17.10 -2.63
N ASN A 120 3.76 17.05 -1.31
CA ASN A 120 3.07 16.14 -0.39
C ASN A 120 2.14 16.87 0.60
N ALA A 121 1.86 18.15 0.39
CA ALA A 121 0.96 18.88 1.27
C ALA A 121 -0.47 18.37 1.15
N LYS A 122 -1.05 17.99 2.29
CA LYS A 122 -2.51 17.93 2.47
C LYS A 122 -2.99 19.33 2.85
N ILE A 123 -3.89 19.83 2.03
CA ILE A 123 -4.50 21.16 2.17
C ILE A 123 -5.94 20.96 2.60
N SER A 124 -6.33 21.69 3.64
CA SER A 124 -7.70 21.79 4.09
C SER A 124 -8.41 22.87 3.27
N ILE A 125 -9.47 22.51 2.55
CA ILE A 125 -10.35 23.44 1.87
C ILE A 125 -11.57 23.68 2.73
N VAL A 126 -11.85 24.95 3.03
CA VAL A 126 -13.10 25.37 3.67
C VAL A 126 -13.98 25.99 2.59
N ALA A 127 -15.06 25.30 2.23
CA ALA A 127 -16.03 25.78 1.25
C ALA A 127 -16.94 26.84 1.86
N ASN A 128 -17.46 27.73 1.01
CA ASN A 128 -18.52 28.67 1.38
C ASN A 128 -19.80 27.92 1.82
N ASP A 129 -20.14 26.88 1.09
CA ASP A 129 -21.33 26.07 1.32
C ASP A 129 -21.06 24.99 2.37
N GLN A 130 -22.06 24.68 3.20
CA GLN A 130 -21.94 23.62 4.20
C GLN A 130 -21.90 22.26 3.52
N LEU A 131 -20.77 21.57 3.65
CA LEU A 131 -20.59 20.19 3.20
C LEU A 131 -20.92 19.22 4.34
N TYR A 132 -21.26 17.97 3.99
CA TYR A 132 -21.63 16.94 4.97
C TYR A 132 -20.87 15.65 4.73
N TRP A 133 -20.51 14.99 5.83
CA TRP A 133 -20.02 13.61 5.82
C TRP A 133 -21.16 12.63 5.51
N GLU A 134 -20.81 11.39 5.15
CA GLU A 134 -21.77 10.29 4.90
C GLU A 134 -22.71 10.03 6.08
N ASN A 135 -22.24 10.27 7.32
CA ASN A 135 -23.06 10.13 8.52
C ASN A 135 -24.00 11.33 8.79
N GLY A 136 -23.99 12.35 7.92
CA GLY A 136 -24.79 13.57 8.05
C GLY A 136 -24.17 14.65 8.96
N GLU A 137 -23.00 14.41 9.57
CA GLU A 137 -22.32 15.44 10.35
C GLU A 137 -21.73 16.53 9.43
N PRO A 138 -21.69 17.80 9.88
CA PRO A 138 -21.02 18.87 9.14
C PRO A 138 -19.55 18.54 8.85
N MET A 139 -19.15 18.67 7.59
CA MET A 139 -17.77 18.59 7.16
C MET A 139 -17.13 19.98 7.33
N THR A 140 -16.13 20.08 8.22
CA THR A 140 -15.45 21.35 8.52
C THR A 140 -14.42 21.73 7.46
N HIS A 141 -13.87 20.76 6.76
CA HIS A 141 -12.94 20.96 5.66
C HIS A 141 -12.90 19.74 4.74
N LEU A 142 -12.60 19.98 3.47
CA LEU A 142 -12.29 18.98 2.46
C LEU A 142 -10.78 18.83 2.36
N SER A 143 -10.25 17.61 2.51
CA SER A 143 -8.80 17.36 2.44
C SER A 143 -8.36 17.04 1.01
N ILE A 144 -7.59 17.95 0.40
CA ILE A 144 -7.05 17.83 -0.95
C ILE A 144 -5.52 17.70 -0.92
N SER A 145 -4.96 16.99 -1.88
CA SER A 145 -3.52 16.89 -2.12
C SER A 145 -3.24 16.88 -3.62
N LYS A 146 -1.98 17.13 -4.00
CA LYS A 146 -1.55 17.05 -5.39
C LYS A 146 -1.60 15.58 -5.84
N GLY A 147 -2.32 15.31 -6.92
CA GLY A 147 -2.29 14.05 -7.64
C GLY A 147 -1.35 14.13 -8.84
N HIS A 148 -1.08 13.00 -9.47
CA HIS A 148 -0.43 12.95 -10.79
C HIS A 148 -1.50 12.54 -11.81
N SER A 149 -1.35 12.98 -13.07
CA SER A 149 -2.35 12.80 -14.13
C SER A 149 -2.92 11.36 -14.15
N SER A 150 -4.23 11.23 -14.41
CA SER A 150 -5.07 10.02 -14.27
C SER A 150 -4.68 8.77 -15.08
N THR A 151 -3.47 8.72 -15.65
CA THR A 151 -2.84 7.48 -16.11
C THR A 151 -2.03 6.78 -15.02
N GLN A 152 -1.84 7.41 -13.85
CA GLN A 152 -1.10 6.85 -12.72
C GLN A 152 -2.04 6.59 -11.54
N SER A 153 -2.28 5.30 -11.31
CA SER A 153 -3.22 4.70 -10.36
C SER A 153 -3.22 5.32 -8.95
N LEU A 154 -4.38 5.24 -8.30
CA LEU A 154 -4.75 5.68 -6.95
C LEU A 154 -4.01 4.96 -5.79
N ILE A 155 -2.85 4.38 -6.07
CA ILE A 155 -1.99 3.67 -5.14
C ILE A 155 -0.57 4.21 -5.38
N GLY A 156 -0.04 4.95 -4.39
CA GLY A 156 1.37 5.37 -4.27
C GLY A 156 2.15 5.54 -5.57
N ILE A 157 2.27 6.78 -6.04
CA ILE A 157 2.89 7.05 -7.34
C ILE A 157 4.36 6.60 -7.35
N SER A 158 4.67 5.88 -8.42
CA SER A 158 5.96 5.37 -8.88
C SER A 158 6.99 6.49 -9.06
N LYS A 159 8.26 6.20 -8.74
CA LYS A 159 9.39 6.96 -9.28
C LYS A 159 9.34 6.90 -10.82
N GLN A 160 9.72 7.99 -11.48
CA GLN A 160 9.60 8.20 -12.93
C GLN A 160 10.08 6.99 -13.77
N ASN A 161 9.44 6.81 -14.94
CA ASN A 161 9.81 5.87 -16.00
C ASN A 161 11.21 6.20 -16.56
N GLU A 162 12.26 5.83 -15.83
CA GLU A 162 13.49 5.39 -16.48
C GLU A 162 13.20 4.01 -17.07
N GLU A 163 13.69 3.75 -18.28
CA GLU A 163 13.54 2.46 -18.97
C GLU A 163 13.80 1.33 -17.96
N ASN A 164 12.78 0.50 -17.70
CA ASN A 164 12.89 -0.66 -16.83
C ASN A 164 13.69 -1.74 -17.55
N ASN A 165 14.97 -1.47 -17.77
CA ASN A 165 15.89 -2.42 -18.37
C ASN A 165 15.95 -3.66 -17.48
N GLN A 166 15.93 -4.83 -18.11
CA GLN A 166 15.98 -6.10 -17.40
C GLN A 166 17.41 -6.34 -16.92
N LEU A 167 17.58 -6.61 -15.63
CA LEU A 167 18.86 -7.03 -15.10
C LEU A 167 19.23 -8.40 -15.66
N GLU A 168 20.36 -8.50 -16.36
CA GLU A 168 20.91 -9.78 -16.79
C GLU A 168 21.32 -10.62 -15.58
N LEU A 169 20.80 -11.84 -15.53
CA LEU A 169 21.05 -12.80 -14.47
C LEU A 169 21.59 -14.09 -15.08
N SER A 170 22.50 -14.76 -14.36
CA SER A 170 22.95 -16.10 -14.70
C SER A 170 21.89 -17.15 -14.37
N ASP A 171 22.00 -18.35 -14.93
CA ASP A 171 21.04 -19.43 -14.68
C ASP A 171 20.99 -19.88 -13.21
N ASN A 172 22.08 -19.65 -12.45
CA ASN A 172 22.17 -20.00 -11.04
C ASN A 172 21.61 -18.91 -10.11
N ASP A 173 21.30 -17.73 -10.64
CA ASP A 173 20.79 -16.62 -9.84
C ASP A 173 19.35 -16.86 -9.41
N TRP A 174 19.06 -16.56 -8.15
CA TRP A 174 17.72 -16.68 -7.61
C TRP A 174 16.80 -15.60 -8.19
N LYS A 175 15.54 -15.98 -8.46
CA LYS A 175 14.50 -15.12 -9.05
C LYS A 175 13.26 -14.96 -8.15
N SER A 176 13.33 -15.44 -6.92
CA SER A 176 12.21 -15.44 -5.99
C SER A 176 12.62 -14.99 -4.59
N LEU A 177 11.72 -14.26 -3.94
CA LEU A 177 11.84 -13.83 -2.55
C LEU A 177 10.90 -14.61 -1.64
N TYR A 178 11.31 -14.72 -0.39
CA TYR A 178 10.52 -15.29 0.70
C TYR A 178 10.40 -14.25 1.82
N ILE A 179 9.17 -13.98 2.24
CA ILE A 179 8.88 -13.21 3.45
C ILE A 179 8.33 -14.17 4.50
N PRO A 180 9.05 -14.44 5.59
CA PRO A 180 8.66 -15.48 6.54
C PRO A 180 7.37 -15.21 7.29
N PHE A 181 7.08 -13.93 7.54
CA PHE A 181 5.91 -13.53 8.30
C PHE A 181 5.59 -12.06 8.04
N ILE A 182 4.32 -11.79 7.75
CA ILE A 182 3.70 -10.46 7.74
C ILE A 182 2.45 -10.57 8.60
N SER A 183 2.33 -9.72 9.62
CA SER A 183 1.09 -9.63 10.40
C SER A 183 -0.09 -9.27 9.48
N SER A 184 -1.25 -9.91 9.68
CA SER A 184 -2.48 -9.56 8.95
C SER A 184 -2.87 -8.10 9.14
N ASN A 185 -2.39 -7.47 10.22
CA ASN A 185 -2.63 -6.07 10.52
C ASN A 185 -1.51 -5.11 10.08
N MET A 186 -0.56 -5.56 9.26
CA MET A 186 0.53 -4.70 8.77
C MET A 186 -0.02 -3.56 7.90
N LEU A 187 0.44 -2.36 8.20
CA LEU A 187 0.12 -1.12 7.52
C LEU A 187 1.39 -0.49 6.96
N ILE A 188 1.25 0.22 5.85
CA ILE A 188 2.29 1.06 5.29
C ILE A 188 1.85 2.51 5.29
N GLY A 189 2.71 3.39 5.77
CA GLY A 189 2.56 4.83 5.64
C GLY A 189 2.60 5.22 4.17
N THR A 190 1.82 6.22 3.81
CA THR A 190 1.85 6.81 2.47
C THR A 190 2.45 8.21 2.54
N PRO A 191 3.01 8.76 1.43
CA PRO A 191 3.59 10.10 1.43
C PRO A 191 2.62 11.18 1.93
N GLU A 192 1.33 10.94 1.77
CA GLU A 192 0.26 11.84 2.20
C GLU A 192 -0.07 11.72 3.70
N GLY A 193 0.68 10.94 4.48
CA GLY A 193 0.47 10.74 5.91
C GLY A 193 -0.72 9.84 6.27
N SER A 194 -1.31 9.16 5.28
CA SER A 194 -2.30 8.09 5.51
C SER A 194 -1.60 6.75 5.74
N THR A 195 -2.37 5.70 6.06
CA THR A 195 -1.86 4.33 6.14
C THR A 195 -2.75 3.38 5.37
N SER A 196 -2.16 2.43 4.64
CA SER A 196 -2.87 1.40 3.87
C SER A 196 -2.44 -0.01 4.30
N ARG A 197 -3.30 -1.02 4.12
CA ARG A 197 -2.92 -2.42 4.37
C ARG A 197 -1.84 -2.84 3.39
N PHE A 198 -0.77 -3.48 3.90
CA PHE A 198 0.37 -3.83 3.07
C PHE A 198 0.08 -5.01 2.13
N ILE A 199 -0.52 -6.10 2.64
CA ILE A 199 -0.69 -7.37 1.91
C ILE A 199 -1.38 -7.20 0.54
N PRO A 200 -2.51 -6.49 0.40
CA PRO A 200 -3.16 -6.31 -0.90
C PRO A 200 -2.32 -5.51 -1.90
N LEU A 201 -1.35 -4.74 -1.42
CA LEU A 201 -0.52 -3.83 -2.22
C LEU A 201 0.89 -4.39 -2.47
N VAL A 202 1.22 -5.60 -2.02
CA VAL A 202 2.59 -6.13 -2.08
C VAL A 202 3.14 -6.10 -3.50
N LYS A 203 2.37 -6.60 -4.47
CA LYS A 203 2.80 -6.66 -5.87
C LYS A 203 3.15 -5.25 -6.37
N ASP A 204 2.18 -4.34 -6.32
CA ASP A 204 2.35 -2.97 -6.77
C ASP A 204 3.49 -2.27 -6.03
N TYR A 205 3.62 -2.50 -4.72
CA TYR A 205 4.65 -1.89 -3.90
C TYR A 205 6.07 -2.31 -4.32
N LEU A 206 6.27 -3.60 -4.64
CA LEU A 206 7.56 -4.12 -5.11
C LEU A 206 7.89 -3.62 -6.52
N GLU A 207 6.90 -3.58 -7.42
CA GLU A 207 7.08 -3.13 -8.81
C GLU A 207 7.29 -1.61 -8.91
N THR A 208 6.48 -0.81 -8.19
CA THR A 208 6.41 0.64 -8.39
C THR A 208 7.19 1.44 -7.35
N THR A 209 7.10 1.06 -6.08
CA THR A 209 7.68 1.84 -4.98
C THR A 209 9.13 1.45 -4.74
N LEU A 210 9.40 0.15 -4.57
CA LEU A 210 10.76 -0.35 -4.40
C LEU A 210 11.51 -0.51 -5.73
N ARG A 211 10.78 -0.60 -6.86
CA ARG A 211 11.33 -0.83 -8.21
C ARG A 211 12.30 -2.02 -8.26
N LEU A 212 11.94 -3.12 -7.59
CA LEU A 212 12.80 -4.31 -7.55
C LEU A 212 12.77 -5.09 -8.87
N GLY A 213 11.59 -5.23 -9.47
CA GLY A 213 11.41 -6.03 -10.67
C GLY A 213 9.94 -6.26 -10.98
N LYS A 214 9.67 -6.86 -12.12
CA LYS A 214 8.32 -7.27 -12.52
C LYS A 214 7.93 -8.56 -11.81
N VAL A 215 6.80 -8.55 -11.11
CA VAL A 215 6.32 -9.70 -10.32
C VAL A 215 5.37 -10.52 -11.18
N SER A 216 5.74 -11.80 -11.39
CA SER A 216 4.87 -12.80 -12.03
C SER A 216 3.68 -13.10 -11.10
N ARG A 217 3.96 -13.59 -9.88
CA ARG A 217 2.94 -13.89 -8.87
C ARG A 217 3.44 -13.72 -7.43
N VAL A 218 2.48 -13.72 -6.51
CA VAL A 218 2.71 -13.77 -5.07
C VAL A 218 1.85 -14.88 -4.50
N ASP A 219 2.51 -15.88 -3.91
CA ASP A 219 1.85 -16.98 -3.20
C ASP A 219 1.82 -16.67 -1.70
N PHE A 220 0.71 -17.01 -1.04
CA PHE A 220 0.50 -16.73 0.38
C PHE A 220 0.24 -18.03 1.15
N VAL A 221 0.84 -18.14 2.33
CA VAL A 221 0.59 -19.23 3.27
C VAL A 221 0.19 -18.63 4.60
N ASP A 222 -0.99 -19.02 5.11
CA ASP A 222 -1.43 -18.61 6.44
C ASP A 222 -0.49 -19.18 7.50
N ARG A 223 -0.13 -18.33 8.46
CA ARG A 223 0.71 -18.70 9.61
C ARG A 223 0.07 -18.23 10.90
N GLU A 224 0.13 -19.11 11.88
CA GLU A 224 -0.19 -18.82 13.26
C GLU A 224 1.09 -19.04 14.08
N LEU A 225 1.54 -18.00 14.77
CA LEU A 225 2.67 -18.09 15.69
C LEU A 225 2.20 -18.61 17.05
N GLU A 226 3.11 -19.17 17.83
CA GLU A 226 2.82 -19.75 19.15
C GLU A 226 2.18 -18.76 20.13
N ASN A 227 2.43 -17.47 19.95
CA ASN A 227 1.83 -16.39 20.73
C ASN A 227 0.39 -16.03 20.27
N GLY A 228 -0.23 -16.83 19.41
CA GLY A 228 -1.56 -16.59 18.83
C GLY A 228 -1.58 -15.53 17.73
N SER A 229 -0.44 -14.94 17.37
CA SER A 229 -0.38 -13.95 16.29
C SER A 229 -0.60 -14.61 14.94
N ARG A 230 -1.65 -14.16 14.25
CA ARG A 230 -1.96 -14.58 12.88
C ARG A 230 -1.34 -13.66 11.85
N GLY A 231 -0.79 -14.26 10.80
CA GLY A 231 -0.19 -13.56 9.68
C GLY A 231 -0.07 -14.44 8.46
N LYS A 232 0.73 -13.98 7.49
CA LYS A 232 0.99 -14.71 6.25
C LYS A 232 2.49 -14.78 6.00
N ALA A 233 2.95 -15.91 5.50
CA ALA A 233 4.21 -16.01 4.79
C ALA A 233 3.97 -15.77 3.30
N LEU A 234 4.88 -15.08 2.62
CA LEU A 234 4.76 -14.76 1.20
C LEU A 234 5.92 -15.35 0.42
N PHE A 235 5.63 -15.87 -0.77
CA PHE A 235 6.61 -16.27 -1.76
C PHE A 235 6.36 -15.42 -3.01
N ILE A 236 7.34 -14.61 -3.37
CA ILE A 236 7.22 -13.65 -4.46
C ILE A 236 8.10 -14.13 -5.61
N HIS A 237 7.49 -14.28 -6.78
CA HIS A 237 8.15 -14.75 -7.99
C HIS A 237 8.28 -13.59 -8.98
N PHE A 238 9.51 -13.28 -9.38
CA PHE A 238 9.77 -12.23 -10.37
C PHE A 238 9.84 -12.84 -11.76
N GLU A 239 9.17 -12.19 -12.70
CA GLU A 239 9.38 -12.43 -14.13
C GLU A 239 10.80 -12.01 -14.51
N HIS A 240 11.17 -10.79 -14.11
CA HIS A 240 12.53 -10.28 -14.20
C HIS A 240 12.79 -9.21 -13.15
N TRP A 241 14.08 -8.97 -12.86
CA TRP A 241 14.53 -7.89 -11.99
C TRP A 241 14.77 -6.62 -12.80
N TYR A 242 14.50 -5.46 -12.21
CA TYR A 242 14.83 -4.20 -12.86
C TYR A 242 16.31 -3.87 -12.66
N GLU A 243 16.93 -3.39 -13.72
CA GLU A 243 18.30 -2.92 -13.70
C GLU A 243 18.35 -1.52 -13.09
N ASN A 244 18.60 -1.47 -11.78
CA ASN A 244 18.91 -0.24 -11.07
C ASN A 244 19.81 -0.52 -9.86
N ASP A 245 20.48 0.53 -9.36
CA ASP A 245 21.45 0.42 -8.27
C ASP A 245 20.82 -0.07 -6.96
N TYR A 246 19.56 0.28 -6.72
CA TYR A 246 18.82 -0.17 -5.54
C TYR A 246 18.59 -1.68 -5.59
N THR A 247 18.11 -2.20 -6.72
CA THR A 247 17.93 -3.65 -6.94
C THR A 247 19.25 -4.40 -6.83
N LYS A 248 20.33 -3.91 -7.47
CA LYS A 248 21.67 -4.51 -7.39
C LYS A 248 22.16 -4.57 -5.93
N SER A 249 22.00 -3.47 -5.18
CA SER A 249 22.36 -3.40 -3.76
C SER A 249 21.51 -4.31 -2.89
N PHE A 250 20.20 -4.37 -3.14
CA PHE A 250 19.26 -5.24 -2.43
C PHE A 250 19.59 -6.72 -2.63
N ARG A 251 19.88 -7.14 -3.87
CA ARG A 251 20.30 -8.51 -4.17
C ARG A 251 21.61 -8.86 -3.46
N ASN A 252 22.63 -8.00 -3.58
CA ASN A 252 23.91 -8.19 -2.91
C ASN A 252 23.77 -8.29 -1.37
N MET A 253 22.87 -7.48 -0.77
CA MET A 253 22.58 -7.57 0.66
C MET A 253 21.99 -8.93 1.03
N LEU A 254 21.09 -9.48 0.22
CA LEU A 254 20.53 -10.80 0.45
C LEU A 254 21.55 -11.92 0.25
N ASP A 255 22.42 -11.81 -0.76
CA ASP A 255 23.48 -12.80 -1.02
C ASP A 255 24.51 -12.83 0.13
N THR A 256 24.81 -11.68 0.72
CA THR A 256 25.84 -11.56 1.77
C THR A 256 25.31 -11.86 3.17
N THR A 257 24.10 -11.39 3.51
CA THR A 257 23.55 -11.48 4.88
C THR A 257 22.42 -12.51 5.02
N GLY A 258 21.91 -13.03 3.91
CA GLY A 258 20.79 -13.98 3.85
C GLY A 258 19.42 -13.38 4.14
N HIS A 259 19.33 -12.12 4.57
CA HIS A 259 18.06 -11.47 4.89
C HIS A 259 18.15 -9.94 4.87
N TYR A 260 17.05 -9.27 4.52
CA TYR A 260 16.94 -7.82 4.54
C TYR A 260 15.75 -7.37 5.38
N ARG A 261 16.02 -6.63 6.46
CA ARG A 261 14.99 -6.07 7.34
C ARG A 261 14.55 -4.69 6.83
N PHE A 262 13.36 -4.67 6.24
CA PHE A 262 12.75 -3.47 5.68
C PHE A 262 11.81 -2.81 6.68
N LYS A 263 12.01 -1.52 6.98
CA LYS A 263 11.19 -0.72 7.91
C LYS A 263 10.33 0.34 7.23
N GLY A 264 10.50 0.52 5.92
CA GLY A 264 9.97 1.65 5.16
C GLY A 264 11.01 2.20 4.19
N GLU A 265 10.55 3.05 3.28
CA GLU A 265 11.35 3.64 2.20
C GLU A 265 10.98 5.13 2.08
N TYR A 266 11.90 5.94 1.55
CA TYR A 266 11.55 7.28 1.10
C TYR A 266 10.73 7.20 -0.19
N ASN A 267 9.53 7.77 -0.17
CA ASN A 267 8.71 7.97 -1.36
C ASN A 267 8.38 9.48 -1.43
N ASN A 268 8.74 10.11 -2.56
CA ASN A 268 8.63 11.55 -2.79
C ASN A 268 9.20 12.43 -1.67
N GLY A 269 10.36 12.06 -1.11
CA GLY A 269 11.02 12.80 -0.03
C GLY A 269 10.41 12.60 1.35
N VAL A 270 9.33 11.82 1.49
CA VAL A 270 8.72 11.46 2.77
C VAL A 270 9.09 10.02 3.13
N PHE A 271 9.53 9.79 4.37
CA PHE A 271 9.82 8.44 4.84
C PHE A 271 8.54 7.69 5.21
N CYS A 272 8.13 6.77 4.35
CA CYS A 272 6.94 5.94 4.51
C CYS A 272 7.25 4.71 5.37
N LYS A 273 6.95 4.80 6.67
CA LYS A 273 7.20 3.72 7.64
C LYS A 273 6.21 2.56 7.51
N LEU A 274 6.66 1.37 7.85
CA LEU A 274 5.79 0.24 8.17
C LEU A 274 5.30 0.33 9.61
N TYR A 275 4.05 -0.07 9.82
CA TYR A 275 3.41 -0.12 11.13
C TYR A 275 2.71 -1.46 11.31
N ALA A 276 2.74 -2.00 12.52
CA ALA A 276 1.82 -3.04 12.94
C ALA A 276 0.77 -2.43 13.88
N MET A 277 -0.44 -2.98 13.89
CA MET A 277 -1.42 -2.64 14.92
C MET A 277 -1.23 -3.61 16.08
N ASN A 278 -1.07 -3.09 17.30
CA ASN A 278 -1.10 -3.93 18.50
C ASN A 278 -2.56 -4.31 18.86
N GLU A 279 -2.73 -5.09 19.92
CA GLU A 279 -4.04 -5.55 20.41
C GLU A 279 -4.94 -4.38 20.85
N ASP A 280 -4.35 -3.35 21.44
CA ASP A 280 -5.03 -2.12 21.89
C ASP A 280 -5.51 -1.25 20.71
N GLY A 281 -5.00 -1.49 19.50
CA GLY A 281 -5.34 -0.75 18.30
C GLY A 281 -4.43 0.47 18.02
N ASP A 282 -3.31 0.58 18.71
CA ASP A 282 -2.27 1.56 18.44
C ASP A 282 -1.34 1.12 17.30
N LYS A 283 -0.84 2.11 16.56
CA LYS A 283 0.16 1.92 15.49
C LYS A 283 1.55 1.87 16.12
N VAL A 284 2.16 0.69 16.13
CA VAL A 284 3.56 0.50 16.54
C VAL A 284 4.47 0.36 15.32
N PRO A 285 5.73 0.80 15.38
CA PRO A 285 6.68 0.61 14.28
C PRO A 285 6.81 -0.87 13.90
N GLY A 286 6.61 -1.16 12.61
CA GLY A 286 6.68 -2.49 12.03
C GLY A 286 7.91 -2.68 11.16
N TYR A 287 8.17 -3.93 10.78
CA TYR A 287 9.15 -4.28 9.76
C TYR A 287 8.74 -5.55 9.02
N ILE A 288 9.34 -5.74 7.84
CA ILE A 288 9.23 -6.94 7.03
C ILE A 288 10.64 -7.50 6.83
N VAL A 289 10.78 -8.81 6.77
CA VAL A 289 12.06 -9.46 6.49
C VAL A 289 11.98 -10.17 5.15
N PHE A 290 12.79 -9.72 4.20
CA PHE A 290 12.98 -10.41 2.93
C PHE A 290 14.11 -11.43 3.08
N LYS A 291 13.96 -12.58 2.42
CA LYS A 291 14.96 -13.64 2.30
C LYS A 291 14.95 -14.17 0.87
N ILE A 292 16.02 -14.85 0.46
CA ILE A 292 16.06 -15.58 -0.80
C ILE A 292 15.12 -16.80 -0.68
N ASN A 293 14.29 -17.02 -1.69
CA ASN A 293 13.53 -18.27 -1.79
C ASN A 293 14.37 -19.32 -2.52
N HIS A 294 15.01 -20.22 -1.76
CA HIS A 294 15.85 -21.30 -2.32
C HIS A 294 15.05 -22.48 -2.88
N LYS A 295 13.74 -22.53 -2.66
CA LYS A 295 12.85 -23.60 -3.15
C LYS A 295 11.62 -22.99 -3.82
N PRO A 296 11.80 -22.26 -4.94
CA PRO A 296 10.66 -21.70 -5.66
C PRO A 296 9.75 -22.82 -6.16
N ILE A 297 8.44 -22.64 -5.98
CA ILE A 297 7.44 -23.57 -6.51
C ILE A 297 7.43 -23.41 -8.05
N PRO A 298 7.61 -24.50 -8.82
CA PRO A 298 7.57 -24.45 -10.29
C PRO A 298 6.22 -23.90 -10.80
N GLU A 299 6.24 -23.17 -11.91
CA GLU A 299 5.02 -22.89 -12.67
C GLU A 299 4.55 -24.18 -13.33
N VAL A 300 3.32 -24.57 -13.06
CA VAL A 300 2.68 -25.69 -13.74
C VAL A 300 1.74 -25.08 -14.79
N GLU A 301 2.01 -25.31 -16.07
CA GLU A 301 1.21 -24.85 -17.23
C GLU A 301 -0.20 -25.47 -17.31
N ASN A 302 -0.67 -26.11 -16.24
CA ASN A 302 -1.98 -26.73 -16.27
C ASN A 302 -3.03 -25.71 -15.82
N GLU A 303 -3.87 -25.26 -16.76
CA GLU A 303 -5.11 -24.53 -16.50
C GLU A 303 -6.13 -25.43 -15.80
N VAL A 304 -5.81 -25.89 -14.59
CA VAL A 304 -6.72 -26.69 -13.78
C VAL A 304 -7.56 -25.73 -12.94
N ASN A 305 -8.89 -25.81 -13.07
CA ASN A 305 -9.81 -24.98 -12.29
C ASN A 305 -9.58 -25.24 -10.78
N VAL A 306 -9.65 -24.20 -9.94
CA VAL A 306 -9.45 -24.25 -8.48
C VAL A 306 -10.15 -25.43 -7.80
N HIS A 307 -11.35 -25.80 -8.25
CA HIS A 307 -12.09 -26.95 -7.70
C HIS A 307 -11.42 -28.31 -7.97
N GLN A 308 -10.89 -28.50 -9.18
CA GLN A 308 -10.15 -29.70 -9.56
C GLN A 308 -8.81 -29.77 -8.82
N LEU A 309 -8.13 -28.64 -8.63
CA LEU A 309 -6.89 -28.56 -7.85
C LEU A 309 -7.12 -28.91 -6.37
N SER A 310 -8.20 -28.37 -5.78
CA SER A 310 -8.60 -28.69 -4.41
C SER A 310 -8.94 -30.18 -4.25
N ALA A 311 -9.66 -30.76 -5.21
CA ALA A 311 -9.99 -32.18 -5.20
C ALA A 311 -8.73 -33.07 -5.35
N ALA A 312 -7.81 -32.69 -6.23
CA ALA A 312 -6.53 -33.38 -6.39
C ALA A 312 -5.67 -33.32 -5.12
N ASN A 313 -5.62 -32.18 -4.44
CA ASN A 313 -4.90 -32.04 -3.17
C ASN A 313 -5.50 -32.93 -2.08
N VAL A 314 -6.83 -33.00 -1.94
CA VAL A 314 -7.47 -33.90 -0.97
C VAL A 314 -7.13 -35.35 -1.30
N PHE A 315 -7.26 -35.75 -2.57
CA PHE A 315 -6.94 -37.11 -3.01
C PHE A 315 -5.47 -37.49 -2.75
N LEU A 316 -4.52 -36.62 -3.10
CA LEU A 316 -3.09 -36.84 -2.88
C LEU A 316 -2.76 -36.93 -1.38
N THR A 317 -3.44 -36.16 -0.54
CA THR A 317 -3.25 -36.21 0.91
C THR A 317 -3.72 -37.56 1.48
N GLU A 318 -4.89 -38.03 1.05
CA GLU A 318 -5.41 -39.35 1.44
C GLU A 318 -4.52 -40.50 0.95
N GLU A 319 -3.97 -40.40 -0.27
CA GLU A 319 -3.07 -41.40 -0.83
C GLU A 319 -1.71 -41.43 -0.12
N LEU A 320 -1.17 -40.25 0.24
CA LEU A 320 0.02 -40.14 1.08
C LEU A 320 -0.20 -40.76 2.46
N GLU A 321 -1.34 -40.53 3.09
CA GLU A 321 -1.67 -41.17 4.38
C GLU A 321 -1.73 -42.70 4.27
N LYS A 322 -2.33 -43.23 3.20
CA LYS A 322 -2.37 -44.67 2.94
C LYS A 322 -0.97 -45.24 2.74
N MET A 323 -0.16 -44.62 1.88
CA MET A 323 1.21 -45.06 1.65
C MET A 323 2.07 -44.99 2.91
N THR A 324 1.91 -43.95 3.73
CA THR A 324 2.65 -43.82 4.99
C THR A 324 2.31 -44.95 5.95
N LYS A 325 1.03 -45.32 6.08
CA LYS A 325 0.61 -46.49 6.87
C LYS A 325 1.20 -47.80 6.35
N THR A 326 1.19 -48.01 5.03
CA THR A 326 1.78 -49.21 4.43
C THR A 326 3.29 -49.29 4.68
N VAL A 327 4.00 -48.16 4.61
CA VAL A 327 5.43 -48.09 4.93
C VAL A 327 5.67 -48.42 6.40
N GLU A 328 4.88 -47.90 7.33
CA GLU A 328 4.99 -48.22 8.76
C GLU A 328 4.73 -49.71 9.06
N GLU A 329 3.75 -50.32 8.38
CA GLU A 329 3.43 -51.75 8.51
C GLU A 329 4.58 -52.61 7.98
N LEU A 330 5.09 -52.31 6.78
CA LEU A 330 6.23 -53.02 6.20
C LEU A 330 7.51 -52.84 7.02
N GLN A 331 7.72 -51.67 7.63
CA GLN A 331 8.84 -51.44 8.54
C GLN A 331 8.73 -52.30 9.81
N LYS A 332 7.52 -52.41 10.39
CA LYS A 332 7.27 -53.31 11.54
C LYS A 332 7.48 -54.78 11.19
N GLU A 333 7.08 -55.20 9.99
CA GLU A 333 7.33 -56.57 9.52
C GLU A 333 8.82 -56.83 9.32
N LEU A 334 9.56 -55.90 8.69
CA LEU A 334 11.01 -55.99 8.53
C LEU A 334 11.75 -56.06 9.87
N GLU A 335 11.33 -55.30 10.88
CA GLU A 335 11.89 -55.40 12.22
C GLU A 335 11.63 -56.75 12.88
N LYS A 336 10.42 -57.32 12.72
CA LYS A 336 10.11 -58.66 13.20
C LYS A 336 10.99 -59.73 12.53
N TYR A 337 11.18 -59.66 11.22
CA TYR A 337 12.04 -60.59 10.49
C TYR A 337 13.51 -60.45 10.91
N LYS A 338 14.02 -59.23 11.07
CA LYS A 338 15.39 -58.99 11.58
C LYS A 338 15.60 -59.55 12.98
N ASN A 339 14.61 -59.41 13.85
CA ASN A 339 14.68 -59.95 15.22
C ASN A 339 14.58 -61.49 15.25
N MET A 340 13.90 -62.10 14.27
CA MET A 340 13.86 -63.55 14.10
C MET A 340 15.19 -64.12 13.56
N GLU A 341 15.83 -63.44 12.61
CA GLU A 341 17.16 -63.85 12.09
C GLU A 341 18.29 -63.68 13.10
N THR A 342 18.17 -62.77 14.06
CA THR A 342 19.17 -62.59 15.14
C THR A 342 18.94 -63.48 16.36
N SER A 343 17.80 -64.18 16.41
CA SER A 343 17.44 -65.11 17.50
C SER A 343 17.56 -66.59 17.11
N ALA A 344 17.95 -66.87 15.86
CA ALA A 344 18.33 -68.20 15.35
C ALA A 344 19.85 -68.30 15.30
#